data_AF-A0A062VFP9-F1
#
_entry.id   AF-A0A062VFP9-F1
#
_cell.length_a   1.000
_cell.length_b   1.000
_cell.length_c   1.000
_cell.angle_alpha   90.00
_cell.angle_beta   90.00
_cell.angle_gamma   90.00
#
_symmetry.space_group_name_H-M   'P 1'
#
loop_
_entity.id
_entity.type
_entity.pdbx_description
1 polymer ?
#
loop_
_entity_poly.entity_id
_entity_poly.type
_entity_poly.pdbx_seq_one_letter_code
_entity_poly.pdbx_strand_id
1 'polypeptide(L)' 'SVRPDAYFLFLGLIYVVAGGSAYIAIPIFGLFVLARLGHSFAYLQGLQPWRTLTFAASVVAIAALIFATIFLWISR' A
#
# COMPACT_ATOMS: atom_id res chain seq x y z
N SER A 1 9.89 12.90 7.82
CA SER A 1 9.26 11.60 8.13
C SER A 1 8.55 11.09 6.89
N VAL A 2 8.84 9.86 6.45
CA VAL A 2 8.18 9.26 5.27
C VAL A 2 6.78 8.79 5.70
N ARG A 3 5.73 9.29 5.04
CA ARG A 3 4.31 8.99 5.36
C ARG A 3 3.69 8.04 4.33
N PRO A 4 3.77 6.71 4.53
CA PRO A 4 3.28 5.72 3.58
C PRO A 4 1.78 5.86 3.24
N ASP A 5 0.97 6.33 4.19
CA ASP A 5 -0.43 6.67 4.03
C ASP A 5 -0.69 7.69 2.89
N ALA A 6 0.01 8.83 2.92
CA ALA A 6 -0.15 9.86 1.90
C ALA A 6 0.22 9.37 0.49
N TYR A 7 1.32 8.62 0.37
CA TYR A 7 1.75 8.07 -0.92
C TYR A 7 0.75 7.05 -1.47
N PHE A 8 0.23 6.17 -0.61
CA PHE A 8 -0.77 5.18 -1.00
C PHE A 8 -2.05 5.84 -1.51
N LEU A 9 -2.57 6.86 -0.83
CA LEU A 9 -3.80 7.56 -1.24
C LEU A 9 -3.62 8.25 -2.60
N PHE A 10 -2.50 8.96 -2.78
CA PHE A 10 -2.23 9.65 -4.03
C PHE A 10 -2.05 8.68 -5.21
N LEU A 11 -1.23 7.64 -5.04
CA LEU A 11 -1.00 6.63 -6.07
C LEU A 11 -2.25 5.80 -6.36
N GLY A 12 -3.02 5.46 -5.32
CA GLY A 12 -4.26 4.69 -5.46
C GLY A 12 -5.31 5.46 -6.24
N LEU A 13 -5.45 6.77 -5.98
CA LEU A 13 -6.31 7.64 -6.75
C LEU A 13 -5.88 7.71 -8.22
N ILE A 14 -4.58 7.90 -8.49
CA ILE A 14 -4.05 7.90 -9.86
C ILE A 14 -4.38 6.58 -10.56
N TYR A 15 -4.13 5.44 -9.93
CA TYR A 15 -4.38 4.13 -10.50
C TYR A 15 -5.85 3.93 -10.87
N VAL A 16 -6.77 4.31 -9.97
CA VAL A 16 -8.22 4.14 -10.17
C VAL A 16 -8.75 5.09 -11.25
N VAL A 17 -8.40 6.38 -11.19
CA VAL A 17 -8.84 7.37 -12.20
C VAL A 17 -8.24 7.07 -13.57
N ALA A 18 -7.02 6.54 -13.60
CA ALA A 18 -6.42 6.03 -14.83
C ALA A 18 -7.08 4.75 -15.33
N GLY A 19 -8.15 4.21 -14.73
CA GLY A 19 -8.88 3.03 -15.20
C GLY A 19 -8.13 1.71 -14.97
N GLY A 20 -7.34 1.62 -13.90
CA GLY A 20 -6.66 0.39 -13.50
C GLY A 20 -7.63 -0.75 -13.14
N SER A 21 -7.17 -1.99 -13.28
CA SER A 21 -7.97 -3.18 -13.06
C SER A 21 -8.27 -3.42 -11.58
N ALA A 22 -9.54 -3.66 -11.24
CA ALA A 22 -9.96 -4.02 -9.89
C ALA A 22 -9.29 -5.32 -9.39
N TYR A 23 -9.04 -6.27 -10.29
CA TYR A 23 -8.36 -7.54 -9.95
C TYR A 23 -6.94 -7.33 -9.41
N ILE A 24 -6.26 -6.26 -9.84
CA ILE A 24 -4.92 -5.89 -9.37
C ILE A 24 -5.02 -4.98 -8.14
N ALA A 25 -5.93 -4.00 -8.15
CA ALA A 25 -6.08 -3.06 -7.04
C ALA A 25 -6.50 -3.72 -5.72
N ILE A 26 -7.48 -4.63 -5.75
CA ILE A 26 -8.04 -5.26 -4.53
C ILE A 26 -6.94 -5.90 -3.64
N PRO A 27 -6.08 -6.80 -4.14
CA PRO A 27 -5.07 -7.43 -3.29
C PRO A 27 -4.03 -6.43 -2.78
N ILE A 28 -3.62 -5.44 -3.60
CA ILE A 28 -2.63 -4.44 -3.21
C ILE A 28 -3.18 -3.51 -2.12
N PHE A 29 -4.40 -3.01 -2.31
CA PHE A 29 -5.07 -2.12 -1.35
C PHE A 29 -5.40 -2.87 -0.07
N GLY A 30 -5.90 -4.10 -0.17
CA GLY A 30 -6.16 -4.97 0.96
C GLY A 30 -4.91 -5.20 1.81
N LEU A 31 -3.78 -5.54 1.17
CA LEU A 31 -2.50 -5.71 1.87
C LEU A 31 -2.09 -4.43 2.61
N PHE A 32 -2.18 -3.27 1.97
CA PHE A 32 -1.83 -2.00 2.60
C PHE A 32 -2.70 -1.69 3.83
N VAL A 33 -4.03 -1.87 3.70
CA VAL A 33 -4.98 -1.62 4.80
C VAL A 33 -4.71 -2.57 5.97
N LEU A 34 -4.58 -3.87 5.71
CA LEU A 34 -4.28 -4.85 6.76
C LEU A 34 -2.94 -4.57 7.43
N ALA A 35 -1.92 -4.20 6.66
CA ALA A 35 -0.63 -3.82 7.19
C ALA A 35 -0.72 -2.58 8.09
N ARG A 36 -1.56 -1.58 7.76
CA ARG A 36 -1.76 -0.41 8.61
C ARG A 36 -2.52 -0.71 9.89
N LEU A 37 -3.56 -1.54 9.82
CA LEU A 37 -4.29 -1.98 11.01
C LEU A 37 -3.36 -2.75 11.96
N GLY A 38 -2.59 -3.69 11.41
CA GLY A 38 -1.58 -4.45 12.18
C GLY A 38 -0.49 -3.55 12.77
N HIS A 39 -0.02 -2.56 12.01
CA HIS A 39 0.98 -1.60 12.50
C HIS A 39 0.45 -0.77 13.66
N SER A 40 -0.78 -0.25 13.55
CA SER A 40 -1.42 0.52 14.63
C SER A 40 -1.61 -0.35 15.89
N PHE A 41 -2.08 -1.59 15.73
CA PHE A 41 -2.24 -2.52 16.84
C PHE A 41 -0.91 -2.83 17.52
N ALA A 42 0.11 -3.22 16.75
CA ALA A 42 1.44 -3.52 17.27
C ALA A 42 2.10 -2.30 17.92
N TYR A 43 1.84 -1.09 17.40
CA TYR A 43 2.34 0.15 17.97
C TYR A 43 1.73 0.43 19.35
N LEU A 44 0.40 0.35 19.47
CA LEU A 44 -0.31 0.57 20.74
C LEU A 44 0.07 -0.44 21.81
N GLN A 45 0.38 -1.67 21.41
CA GLN A 45 0.77 -2.75 22.31
C GLN A 45 2.29 -2.78 22.57
N GLY A 46 3.08 -1.91 21.92
CA GLY A 46 4.54 -1.91 22.05
C GLY A 46 5.23 -3.17 21.49
N LEU A 47 4.57 -3.93 20.62
CA LEU A 47 5.03 -5.24 20.15
C LEU A 47 6.11 -5.11 19.06
N GLN A 48 7.36 -5.41 19.43
CA GLN A 48 8.43 -5.73 18.47
C GLN A 48 8.50 -7.25 18.27
N PRO A 49 8.73 -7.77 17.04
CA PRO A 49 9.12 -7.09 15.80
C PRO A 49 7.96 -6.72 14.89
N TRP A 50 6.71 -6.96 15.32
CA TRP A 50 5.51 -6.84 14.50
C TRP A 50 5.30 -5.43 13.94
N ARG A 51 5.66 -4.39 14.68
CA ARG A 51 5.67 -3.01 14.19
C ARG A 51 6.52 -2.86 12.92
N THR A 52 7.73 -3.43 12.90
CA THR A 52 8.64 -3.31 11.75
C THR A 52 8.15 -4.12 10.56
N LEU A 53 7.66 -5.35 10.79
CA LEU A 53 7.14 -6.21 9.72
C LEU A 53 5.90 -5.61 9.05
N THR A 54 4.97 -5.08 9.82
CA THR A 54 3.75 -4.43 9.30
C THR A 54 4.07 -3.11 8.59
N PHE A 55 5.07 -2.36 9.06
CA PHE A 55 5.59 -1.21 8.32
C PHE A 55 6.17 -1.63 6.96
N ALA A 56 7.02 -2.65 6.94
CA ALA A 56 7.63 -3.17 5.71
C ALA A 56 6.58 -3.69 4.72
N ALA A 57 5.57 -4.42 5.19
CA ALA A 57 4.47 -4.90 4.36
C ALA A 57 3.72 -3.75 3.66
N SER A 58 3.52 -2.62 4.34
CA SER A 58 2.93 -1.44 3.71
C SER A 58 3.82 -0.83 2.63
N VAL A 59 5.15 -0.83 2.83
CA VAL A 59 6.11 -0.35 1.82
C VAL A 59 6.08 -1.24 0.58
N VAL A 60 5.99 -2.57 0.76
CA VAL A 60 5.82 -3.52 -0.34
C VAL A 60 4.54 -3.26 -1.11
N ALA A 61 3.42 -2.99 -0.43
CA ALA A 61 2.16 -2.65 -1.09
C ALA A 61 2.26 -1.35 -1.91
N ILE A 62 2.95 -0.33 -1.39
CA ILE A 62 3.22 0.91 -2.14
C ILE A 62 4.09 0.62 -3.37
N ALA A 63 5.17 -0.16 -3.22
CA ALA A 63 6.04 -0.51 -4.35
C ALA A 63 5.27 -1.27 -5.44
N ALA A 64 4.41 -2.22 -5.06
CA ALA A 64 3.53 -2.93 -5.97
C ALA A 64 2.55 -1.99 -6.68
N LEU A 65 1.99 -1.01 -5.97
CA LEU A 65 1.10 0.00 -6.55
C LEU A 65 1.81 0.93 -7.53
N ILE A 66 3.03 1.37 -7.22
CA ILE A 66 3.88 2.14 -8.15
C ILE A 66 4.10 1.34 -9.42
N PHE A 67 4.53 0.09 -9.29
CA PHE A 67 4.75 -0.79 -10.44
C PHE A 67 3.48 -0.99 -11.28
N ALA A 68 2.35 -1.31 -10.64
CA ALA A 68 1.08 -1.50 -11.32
C ALA A 68 0.62 -0.23 -12.05
N THR A 69 0.85 0.94 -11.45
CA THR A 69 0.55 2.23 -12.06
C THR A 69 1.43 2.45 -13.30
N ILE A 70 2.75 2.33 -13.17
CA ILE A 70 3.68 2.50 -14.31
C ILE A 70 3.34 1.52 -15.44
N PHE A 71 3.09 0.25 -15.10
CA PHE A 71 2.72 -0.76 -16.09
C PHE A 71 1.43 -0.41 -16.83
N LEU A 72 0.40 0.09 -16.12
CA LEU A 72 -0.84 0.56 -16.72
C LEU A 72 -0.58 1.68 -17.74
N TRP A 73 0.30 2.63 -17.44
CA TRP A 73 0.64 3.71 -18.37
C TRP A 73 1.42 3.24 -19.60
N ILE A 74 2.29 2.24 -19.46
CA ILE A 74 3.07 1.69 -20.59
C ILE A 74 2.19 0.81 -21.50
N SER A 75 1.19 0.12 -20.94
CA SER A 75 0.32 -0.81 -21.66
C SER A 75 -0.93 -0.16 -22.29
N ARG A 76 -1.04 1.16 -22.20
CA ARG A 76 -2.08 1.99 -22.82
C ARG A 76 -1.74 2.35 -24.24
#